data_AF-A0A3B9NE55-F1
#
_entry.id   AF-A0A3B9NE55-F1
#
_cell.length_a   1.000
_cell.length_b   1.000
_cell.length_c   1.000
_cell.angle_alpha   90.00
_cell.angle_beta   90.00
_cell.angle_gamma   90.00
#
_symmetry.space_group_name_H-M   'P 1'
#
loop_
_entity.id
_entity.type
_entity.pdbx_description
1 polymer ?
#
loop_
_entity_poly.entity_id
_entity_poly.type
_entity_poly.pdbx_seq_one_letter_code
_entity_poly.pdbx_strand_id
1 'polypeptide(L)'
;MNNQKSVGFVNKVSILLIEQEGEKLIPIKPICEALGIDDKAQRDKIKDDEILNSVGVLSPSTGADQKQYEMFCLPLKYVFGWLFTINPKNVKEEARQAVTMYRQECYDVLFKHFVKYQDFVVERSKQTDHYFDRYRAAQISFKEARDVMQNAQKELERVRKYTFEEYEASGDQMKLDFPEEQEVK
;
A
#
# COMPACT_ATOMS: atom_id res chain seq x y z
N MET A 1 27.96 11.69 28.12
CA MET A 1 26.99 11.62 27.01
C MET A 1 25.72 12.33 27.47
N ASN A 2 25.25 13.32 26.72
CA ASN A 2 24.03 14.07 27.06
C ASN A 2 22.80 13.27 26.63
N ASN A 3 22.08 12.68 27.59
CA ASN A 3 20.78 12.08 27.32
C ASN A 3 19.73 13.20 27.29
N GLN A 4 19.14 13.45 26.12
CA GLN A 4 18.07 14.43 25.98
C GLN A 4 16.72 13.74 26.16
N LYS A 5 15.88 14.30 27.04
CA LYS A 5 14.52 13.81 27.26
C LYS A 5 13.56 14.48 26.30
N SER A 6 12.71 13.69 25.67
CA SER A 6 11.59 14.18 24.89
C SER A 6 10.31 13.41 25.25
N VAL A 7 9.16 13.95 24.85
CA VAL A 7 7.86 13.29 25.04
C VAL A 7 7.40 12.79 23.69
N GLY A 8 7.22 11.47 23.58
CA GLY A 8 6.60 10.82 22.44
C GLY A 8 5.12 10.59 22.69
N PHE A 9 4.37 10.25 21.64
CA PHE A 9 2.97 9.88 21.76
C PHE A 9 2.73 8.49 21.19
N VAL A 10 2.06 7.64 21.96
CA VAL A 10 1.53 6.35 21.49
C VAL A 10 0.06 6.31 21.83
N ASN A 11 -0.81 6.15 20.84
CA ASN A 11 -2.27 6.24 21.00
C ASN A 11 -2.71 7.51 21.77
N LYS A 12 -2.14 8.67 21.43
CA LYS A 12 -2.38 9.97 22.10
C LYS A 12 -1.98 10.01 23.59
N VAL A 13 -1.29 8.99 24.10
CA VAL A 13 -0.71 8.96 25.45
C VAL A 13 0.75 9.38 25.39
N SER A 14 1.13 10.32 26.24
CA SER A 14 2.50 10.79 26.40
C SER A 14 3.40 9.68 26.98
N ILE A 15 4.49 9.38 26.29
CA ILE A 15 5.51 8.42 26.74
C ILE A 15 6.85 9.14 26.85
N LEU A 16 7.60 8.84 27.91
CA LEU A 16 8.97 9.32 28.07
C LEU A 16 9.89 8.70 27.00
N LEU A 17 10.62 9.55 26.28
CA LEU A 17 11.68 9.16 25.36
C LEU A 17 13.04 9.55 25.95
N ILE A 18 14.01 8.65 25.79
CA ILE A 18 15.42 8.89 26.03
C ILE A 18 16.11 8.84 24.67
N GLU A 19 16.72 9.94 24.25
CA GLU A 19 17.57 9.95 23.07
C GLU A 19 19.02 9.64 23.47
N GLN A 20 19.55 8.52 22.97
CA GLN A 20 20.91 8.06 23.21
C GLN A 20 21.50 7.58 21.88
N GLU A 21 22.64 8.15 21.48
CA GLU A 21 23.38 7.75 20.27
C GLU A 21 22.54 7.75 18.96
N GLY A 22 21.55 8.64 18.87
CA GLY A 22 20.65 8.73 17.73
C GLY A 22 19.48 7.74 17.74
N GLU A 23 19.40 6.88 18.75
CA GLU A 23 18.29 5.97 18.98
C GLU A 23 17.31 6.53 20.03
N LYS A 24 16.01 6.30 19.79
CA LYS A 24 14.93 6.63 20.71
C LYS A 24 14.60 5.41 21.56
N LEU A 25 14.94 5.49 22.83
CA LEU A 25 14.70 4.46 23.83
C LEU A 25 13.50 4.82 24.71
N ILE A 26 12.70 3.81 25.03
CA ILE A 26 11.52 3.93 25.88
C ILE A 26 11.72 3.06 27.13
N PRO A 27 11.77 3.66 28.33
CA PRO A 27 11.78 2.88 29.55
C PRO A 27 10.41 2.22 29.76
N ILE A 28 10.41 0.91 30.05
CA ILE A 28 9.17 0.16 30.21
C ILE A 28 8.49 0.42 31.56
N LYS A 29 9.26 0.79 32.59
CA LYS A 29 8.76 0.92 33.97
C LYS A 29 7.68 2.02 34.10
N PRO A 30 7.87 3.26 33.61
CA PRO A 30 6.82 4.27 33.65
C PRO A 30 5.53 3.86 32.93
N ILE A 31 5.65 3.06 31.85
CA ILE A 31 4.49 2.52 31.13
C ILE A 31 3.78 1.47 31.99
N CYS A 32 4.54 0.57 32.62
CA CYS A 32 3.99 -0.45 33.50
C CYS A 32 3.24 0.17 34.69
N GLU A 33 3.80 1.21 35.31
CA GLU A 33 3.16 2.01 36.37
C GLU A 33 1.86 2.68 35.86
N ALA A 34 1.90 3.26 34.66
CA ALA A 34 0.73 3.87 34.04
C ALA A 34 -0.38 2.85 33.74
N LEU A 35 -0.02 1.61 33.39
CA LEU A 35 -0.97 0.52 33.12
C LEU A 35 -1.39 -0.27 34.37
N GLY A 36 -0.68 -0.10 35.49
CA GLY A 36 -0.90 -0.88 36.71
C GLY A 36 -0.49 -2.35 36.57
N ILE A 37 0.61 -2.62 35.87
CA ILE A 37 1.19 -3.96 35.69
C ILE A 37 2.60 -4.03 36.30
N ASP A 38 3.02 -5.24 36.68
CA ASP A 38 4.35 -5.47 37.26
C ASP A 38 5.46 -5.36 36.20
N ASP A 39 6.37 -4.40 36.36
CA ASP A 39 7.45 -4.12 35.41
C ASP A 39 8.48 -5.25 35.34
N LYS A 40 8.72 -5.94 36.46
CA LYS A 40 9.63 -7.10 36.50
C LYS A 40 9.08 -8.26 35.68
N ALA A 41 7.81 -8.62 35.84
CA ALA A 41 7.16 -9.66 35.07
C ALA A 41 7.13 -9.33 33.57
N GLN A 42 6.96 -8.06 33.20
CA GLN A 42 7.06 -7.64 31.79
C GLN A 42 8.49 -7.74 31.26
N ARG A 43 9.49 -7.37 32.07
CA ARG A 43 10.90 -7.53 31.70
C ARG A 43 11.27 -9.00 31.50
N ASP A 44 10.78 -9.89 32.35
CA ASP A 44 11.04 -11.34 32.21
C ASP A 44 10.44 -11.86 30.89
N LYS A 45 9.20 -11.47 30.56
CA LYS A 45 8.59 -11.78 29.25
C LYS A 45 9.38 -11.24 28.06
N ILE A 46 9.92 -10.02 28.18
CA ILE A 46 10.76 -9.43 27.12
C ILE A 46 12.05 -10.23 26.95
N LYS A 47 12.65 -10.71 28.03
CA LYS A 47 13.87 -11.55 27.97
C LYS A 47 13.61 -12.94 27.39
N ASP A 48 12.41 -13.47 27.59
CA ASP A 48 11.99 -14.75 27.02
C ASP A 48 11.61 -14.65 25.53
N ASP A 49 11.36 -13.44 25.02
CA ASP A 49 11.02 -13.19 23.62
C ASP A 49 12.28 -13.11 22.73
N GLU A 50 12.33 -13.91 21.67
CA GLU A 50 13.50 -14.01 20.77
C GLU A 50 13.89 -12.68 20.12
N ILE A 51 12.91 -11.83 19.80
CA ILE A 51 13.15 -10.55 19.12
C ILE A 51 13.47 -9.47 20.17
N LEU A 52 12.59 -9.32 21.17
CA LEU A 52 12.68 -8.24 22.15
C LEU A 52 13.90 -8.39 23.08
N ASN A 53 14.32 -9.62 23.39
CA ASN A 53 15.50 -9.87 24.22
C ASN A 53 16.78 -9.33 23.56
N SER A 54 16.88 -9.42 22.23
CA SER A 54 18.07 -8.98 21.49
C SER A 54 18.23 -7.45 21.43
N VAL A 55 17.16 -6.71 21.69
CA VAL A 55 17.13 -5.24 21.56
C VAL A 55 16.88 -4.51 22.88
N GLY A 56 16.58 -5.23 23.95
CA GLY A 56 16.40 -4.66 25.28
C GLY A 56 17.72 -4.19 25.87
N VAL A 57 17.79 -2.94 26.31
CA VAL A 57 19.01 -2.32 26.85
C VAL A 57 18.77 -1.70 28.22
N LEU A 58 19.82 -1.64 29.04
CA LEU A 58 19.82 -0.80 30.23
C LEU A 58 20.35 0.58 29.85
N SER A 59 19.60 1.63 30.18
CA SER A 59 20.00 3.01 29.91
C SER A 59 19.80 3.88 31.16
N PRO A 60 20.72 4.83 31.46
CA PRO A 60 20.52 5.82 32.50
C PRO A 60 19.29 6.68 32.20
N SER A 61 18.32 6.63 33.11
CA SER A 61 17.08 7.38 33.05
C SER A 61 16.83 8.07 34.38
N THR A 62 16.33 9.30 34.35
CA THR A 62 15.96 9.98 35.59
C THR A 62 14.56 9.56 36.01
N GLY A 63 14.44 9.00 37.22
CA GLY A 63 13.17 8.68 37.87
C GLY A 63 12.34 9.92 38.18
N ALA A 64 11.12 9.70 38.66
CA ALA A 64 10.19 10.76 39.05
C ALA A 64 10.73 11.67 40.18
N ASP A 65 11.69 11.17 40.96
CA ASP A 65 12.37 11.86 42.06
C ASP A 65 13.62 12.66 41.62
N GLN A 66 13.81 12.85 40.30
CA GLN A 66 14.98 13.51 39.70
C GLN A 66 16.33 12.80 39.93
N LYS A 67 16.34 11.56 40.43
CA LYS A 67 17.57 10.76 40.52
C LYS A 67 17.76 9.89 39.28
N GLN A 68 19.02 9.66 38.93
CA GLN A 68 19.40 8.78 37.82
C GLN A 68 19.36 7.31 38.27
N TYR A 69 18.65 6.48 37.50
CA TYR A 69 18.58 5.04 37.67
C TYR A 69 18.81 4.36 36.33
N GLU A 70 19.46 3.19 36.34
CA GLU A 70 19.42 2.32 35.16
C GLU A 70 17.99 1.79 35.00
N MET A 71 17.37 2.11 33.86
CA MET A 71 16.07 1.58 33.48
C MET A 71 16.21 0.65 32.29
N PHE A 72 15.40 -0.42 32.30
CA PHE A 72 15.27 -1.29 31.15
C PHE A 72 14.43 -0.60 30.08
N CYS A 73 14.99 -0.50 28.89
CA CYS A 73 14.43 0.24 27.77
C CYS A 73 14.31 -0.67 26.53
N LEU A 74 13.31 -0.36 25.72
CA LEU A 74 13.16 -0.89 24.37
C LEU A 74 13.30 0.25 23.36
N PRO A 75 13.89 0.01 22.18
CA PRO A 75 13.83 0.99 21.11
C PRO A 75 12.39 1.25 20.69
N LEU A 76 12.10 2.50 20.31
CA LEU A 76 10.76 2.97 19.97
C LEU A 76 10.03 2.04 18.97
N LYS A 77 10.75 1.51 17.98
CA LYS A 77 10.21 0.56 16.99
C LYS A 77 9.57 -0.68 17.64
N TYR A 78 10.21 -1.24 18.67
CA TYR A 78 9.80 -2.51 19.29
C TYR A 78 8.77 -2.34 20.40
N VAL A 79 8.68 -1.13 20.97
CA VAL A 79 7.70 -0.79 22.01
C VAL A 79 6.27 -1.01 21.54
N PHE A 80 5.97 -0.73 20.28
CA PHE A 80 4.64 -0.96 19.72
C PHE A 80 4.26 -2.45 19.73
N GLY A 81 5.20 -3.31 19.32
CA GLY A 81 5.01 -4.76 19.36
C GLY A 81 4.82 -5.27 20.78
N TRP A 82 5.65 -4.82 21.72
CA TRP A 82 5.52 -5.17 23.14
C TRP A 82 4.17 -4.73 23.73
N LEU A 83 3.76 -3.47 23.53
CA LEU A 83 2.48 -2.95 24.00
C LEU A 83 1.29 -3.77 23.46
N PHE A 84 1.38 -4.25 22.22
CA PHE A 84 0.34 -5.06 21.60
C PHE A 84 0.15 -6.42 22.30
N THR A 85 1.20 -6.97 22.93
CA THR A 85 1.12 -8.22 23.69
C THR A 85 0.39 -8.09 25.04
N ILE A 86 0.19 -6.87 25.53
CA ILE A 86 -0.43 -6.62 26.83
C ILE A 86 -1.92 -7.00 26.78
N ASN A 87 -2.34 -7.86 27.71
CA ASN A 87 -3.74 -8.25 27.84
C ASN A 87 -4.52 -7.17 28.61
N PRO A 88 -5.58 -6.57 28.03
CA PRO A 88 -6.43 -5.60 28.74
C PRO A 88 -7.01 -6.12 30.06
N LYS A 89 -7.19 -7.44 30.21
CA LYS A 89 -7.68 -8.02 31.48
C LYS A 89 -6.70 -7.89 32.64
N ASN A 90 -5.41 -7.73 32.33
CA ASN A 90 -4.33 -7.68 33.31
C ASN A 90 -3.91 -6.26 33.68
N VAL A 91 -4.51 -5.23 33.08
CA VAL A 91 -4.24 -3.82 33.41
C VAL A 91 -5.32 -3.27 34.36
N LYS A 92 -5.02 -2.15 35.02
CA LYS A 92 -5.99 -1.44 35.87
C LYS A 92 -7.22 -1.00 35.07
N GLU A 93 -8.37 -0.90 35.73
CA GLU A 93 -9.67 -0.66 35.09
C GLU A 93 -9.65 0.57 34.17
N GLU A 94 -9.03 1.66 34.61
CA GLU A 94 -8.97 2.94 33.89
C GLU A 94 -8.12 2.86 32.63
N ALA A 95 -7.20 1.89 32.54
CA ALA A 95 -6.32 1.70 31.39
C ALA A 95 -6.89 0.70 30.35
N ARG A 96 -7.88 -0.12 30.72
CA ARG A 96 -8.37 -1.23 29.87
C ARG A 96 -8.88 -0.76 28.52
N GLN A 97 -9.66 0.32 28.50
CA GLN A 97 -10.21 0.87 27.27
C GLN A 97 -9.09 1.36 26.33
N ALA A 98 -8.10 2.09 26.86
CA ALA A 98 -6.99 2.60 26.07
C ALA A 98 -6.14 1.47 25.46
N VAL A 99 -5.84 0.42 26.22
CA VAL A 99 -5.11 -0.76 25.72
C VAL A 99 -5.94 -1.52 24.69
N THR A 100 -7.25 -1.65 24.89
CA THR A 100 -8.14 -2.31 23.93
C THR A 100 -8.20 -1.56 22.61
N MET A 101 -8.38 -0.24 22.65
CA MET A 101 -8.38 0.61 21.46
C MET A 101 -7.05 0.54 20.72
N TYR A 102 -5.93 0.62 21.46
CA TYR A 102 -4.60 0.47 20.86
C TYR A 102 -4.46 -0.86 20.10
N ARG A 103 -4.91 -1.97 20.69
CA ARG A 103 -4.84 -3.28 20.03
C ARG A 103 -5.74 -3.34 18.79
N GLN A 104 -6.93 -2.74 18.82
CA GLN A 104 -7.81 -2.66 17.64
C GLN A 104 -7.14 -1.88 16.51
N GLU A 105 -6.54 -0.72 16.80
CA GLU A 105 -5.79 0.06 15.81
C GLU A 105 -4.61 -0.73 15.23
N CYS A 106 -3.89 -1.51 16.05
CA CYS A 106 -2.85 -2.40 15.56
C CYS A 106 -3.39 -3.43 14.57
N TYR A 107 -4.52 -4.08 14.85
CA TYR A 107 -5.13 -5.02 13.91
C TYR A 107 -5.52 -4.35 12.60
N ASP A 108 -6.10 -3.15 12.65
CA ASP A 108 -6.48 -2.40 11.44
C ASP A 108 -5.27 -2.01 10.60
N VAL A 109 -4.17 -1.60 11.24
CA VAL A 109 -2.91 -1.27 10.57
C VAL A 109 -2.30 -2.51 9.93
N LEU A 110 -2.25 -3.64 10.64
CA LEU A 110 -1.73 -4.90 10.12
C LEU A 110 -2.57 -5.39 8.93
N PHE A 111 -3.90 -5.36 9.04
CA PHE A 111 -4.80 -5.73 7.95
C PHE A 111 -4.62 -4.82 6.72
N LYS A 112 -4.52 -3.49 6.94
CA LYS A 112 -4.25 -2.54 5.86
C LYS A 112 -2.91 -2.78 5.18
N HIS A 113 -1.87 -3.11 5.95
CA HIS A 113 -0.53 -3.32 5.43
C HIS A 113 -0.41 -4.63 4.63
N PHE A 114 -0.94 -5.73 5.18
CA PHE A 114 -0.75 -7.06 4.60
C PHE A 114 -1.83 -7.45 3.58
N VAL A 115 -3.06 -6.94 3.71
CA VAL A 115 -4.20 -7.41 2.89
C VAL A 115 -4.70 -6.35 1.91
N LYS A 116 -4.98 -5.12 2.37
CA LYS A 116 -5.66 -4.12 1.52
C LYS A 116 -4.91 -3.78 0.22
N TYR A 117 -3.58 -3.85 0.21
CA TYR A 117 -2.82 -3.64 -1.02
C TYR A 117 -3.05 -4.77 -2.05
N GLN A 118 -3.15 -6.01 -1.59
CA GLN A 118 -3.44 -7.15 -2.47
C GLN A 118 -4.85 -7.01 -3.08
N ASP A 119 -5.84 -6.63 -2.29
CA ASP A 119 -7.20 -6.36 -2.77
C ASP A 119 -7.21 -5.28 -3.86
N PHE A 120 -6.46 -4.19 -3.64
CA PHE A 120 -6.30 -3.13 -4.64
C PHE A 120 -5.66 -3.65 -5.93
N VAL A 121 -4.62 -4.48 -5.86
CA VAL A 121 -3.95 -5.03 -7.04
C VAL A 121 -4.90 -5.94 -7.83
N VAL A 122 -5.65 -6.80 -7.14
CA VAL A 122 -6.64 -7.69 -7.77
C VAL A 122 -7.73 -6.88 -8.46
N GLU A 123 -8.29 -5.87 -7.78
CA GLU A 123 -9.35 -5.04 -8.35
C GLU A 123 -8.84 -4.24 -9.55
N ARG A 124 -7.64 -3.65 -9.45
CA ARG A 124 -7.00 -2.95 -10.57
C ARG A 124 -6.79 -3.87 -11.76
N SER A 125 -6.40 -5.13 -11.55
CA SER A 125 -6.23 -6.11 -12.64
C SER A 125 -7.53 -6.34 -13.38
N LYS A 126 -8.62 -6.63 -12.65
CA LYS A 126 -9.95 -6.83 -13.26
C LYS A 126 -10.40 -5.64 -14.11
N GLN A 127 -10.23 -4.44 -13.57
CA GLN A 127 -10.57 -3.22 -14.30
C GLN A 127 -9.67 -3.05 -15.52
N THR A 128 -8.37 -3.33 -15.39
CA THR A 128 -7.42 -3.25 -16.50
C THR A 128 -7.80 -4.19 -17.63
N ASP A 129 -8.15 -5.44 -17.31
CA ASP A 129 -8.58 -6.44 -18.29
C ASP A 129 -9.85 -5.99 -19.02
N HIS A 130 -10.84 -5.46 -18.28
CA HIS A 130 -12.07 -4.91 -18.86
C HIS A 130 -11.81 -3.79 -19.88
N TYR A 131 -10.96 -2.82 -19.52
CA TYR A 131 -10.63 -1.71 -20.43
C TYR A 131 -9.73 -2.16 -21.60
N PHE A 132 -8.86 -3.15 -21.38
CA PHE A 132 -8.00 -3.71 -22.40
C PHE A 132 -8.82 -4.37 -23.52
N ASP A 133 -9.84 -5.14 -23.18
CA ASP A 133 -10.72 -5.79 -24.16
C ASP A 133 -11.46 -4.77 -25.02
N ARG A 134 -11.98 -3.69 -24.40
CA ARG A 134 -12.63 -2.59 -25.12
C ARG A 134 -11.65 -1.85 -26.05
N TYR A 135 -10.44 -1.57 -25.56
CA TYR A 135 -9.39 -0.93 -26.37
C TYR A 135 -9.04 -1.81 -27.57
N ARG A 136 -8.87 -3.12 -27.37
CA ARG A 136 -8.56 -4.08 -28.43
C ARG A 136 -9.67 -4.16 -29.48
N ALA A 137 -10.93 -4.20 -29.06
CA ALA A 137 -12.07 -4.19 -29.99
C ALA A 137 -12.06 -2.91 -30.86
N ALA A 138 -11.88 -1.74 -30.25
CA ALA A 138 -11.78 -0.48 -30.99
C ALA A 138 -10.60 -0.44 -31.96
N GLN A 139 -9.45 -1.01 -31.56
CA GLN A 139 -8.27 -1.08 -32.41
C GLN A 139 -8.51 -1.96 -33.64
N ILE A 140 -9.20 -3.09 -33.47
CA ILE A 140 -9.58 -3.99 -34.58
C ILE A 140 -10.52 -3.26 -35.53
N SER A 141 -11.60 -2.68 -35.04
CA SER A 141 -12.57 -1.94 -35.87
C SER A 141 -11.93 -0.76 -36.60
N PHE A 142 -11.00 -0.04 -35.96
CA PHE A 142 -10.25 1.03 -36.62
C PHE A 142 -9.38 0.50 -37.76
N LYS A 143 -8.68 -0.62 -37.55
CA LYS A 143 -7.87 -1.24 -38.60
C LYS A 143 -8.74 -1.65 -39.79
N GLU A 144 -9.87 -2.30 -39.53
CA GLU A 144 -10.83 -2.70 -40.57
C GLU A 144 -11.35 -1.48 -41.34
N ALA A 145 -11.82 -0.44 -40.64
CA ALA A 145 -12.30 0.78 -41.27
C ALA A 145 -11.22 1.48 -42.12
N ARG A 146 -9.97 1.51 -41.63
CA ARG A 146 -8.83 2.05 -42.37
C ARG A 146 -8.55 1.25 -43.64
N ASP A 147 -8.59 -0.08 -43.55
CA ASP A 147 -8.31 -0.95 -44.68
C ASP A 147 -9.43 -0.83 -45.74
N VAL A 148 -10.70 -0.72 -45.33
CA VAL A 148 -11.85 -0.39 -46.20
C VAL A 148 -11.65 0.95 -46.90
N MET A 149 -11.32 2.00 -46.15
CA MET A 149 -11.08 3.34 -46.69
C MET A 149 -9.94 3.36 -47.72
N GLN A 150 -8.83 2.66 -47.44
CA GLN A 150 -7.70 2.56 -48.36
C GLN A 150 -8.07 1.86 -49.67
N ASN A 151 -8.89 0.81 -49.60
CA ASN A 151 -9.38 0.11 -50.79
C ASN A 151 -10.33 1.00 -51.61
N ALA A 152 -11.29 1.66 -50.97
CA ALA A 152 -12.19 2.61 -51.63
C ALA A 152 -11.43 3.76 -52.31
N GLN A 153 -10.38 4.27 -51.67
CA GLN A 153 -9.52 5.31 -52.25
C GLN A 153 -8.78 4.80 -53.50
N LYS A 154 -8.28 3.56 -53.50
CA LYS A 154 -7.62 2.97 -54.66
C LYS A 154 -8.59 2.80 -55.83
N GLU A 155 -9.80 2.31 -55.58
CA GLU A 155 -10.81 2.16 -56.64
C GLU A 155 -11.24 3.52 -57.20
N LEU A 156 -11.44 4.54 -56.36
CA LEU A 156 -11.72 5.90 -56.82
C LEU A 156 -10.60 6.44 -57.72
N GLU A 157 -9.34 6.26 -57.33
CA GLU A 157 -8.20 6.70 -58.12
C GLU A 157 -8.05 5.90 -59.43
N ARG A 158 -8.43 4.62 -59.44
CA ARG A 158 -8.50 3.80 -60.66
C ARG A 158 -9.53 4.37 -61.64
N VAL A 159 -10.74 4.68 -61.16
CA VAL A 159 -11.79 5.31 -61.98
C VAL A 159 -11.32 6.67 -62.49
N ARG A 160 -10.73 7.52 -61.63
CA ARG A 160 -10.25 8.85 -62.00
C ARG A 160 -9.18 8.84 -63.07
N LYS A 161 -8.35 7.80 -63.10
CA LYS A 161 -7.26 7.65 -64.08
C LYS A 161 -7.72 6.98 -65.38
N TYR A 162 -8.92 6.42 -65.41
CA TYR A 162 -9.46 5.75 -66.59
C TYR A 162 -9.65 6.76 -67.73
N THR A 163 -9.07 6.44 -68.88
CA THR A 163 -9.03 7.36 -70.03
C THR A 163 -10.17 7.10 -71.01
N PHE A 164 -10.46 8.09 -71.85
CA PHE A 164 -11.47 7.94 -72.91
C PHE A 164 -11.07 6.88 -73.95
N GLU A 165 -9.77 6.75 -74.24
CA GLU A 165 -9.24 5.73 -75.15
C GLU A 165 -9.49 4.31 -74.62
N GLU A 166 -9.33 4.09 -73.30
CA GLU A 166 -9.65 2.81 -72.65
C GLU A 166 -11.16 2.50 -72.67
N TYR A 167 -12.01 3.55 -72.61
CA TYR A 167 -13.46 3.43 -72.71
C TYR A 167 -13.92 3.02 -74.12
N GLU A 168 -13.38 3.66 -75.16
CA GLU A 168 -13.70 3.30 -76.55
C GLU A 168 -13.20 1.88 -76.86
N ALA A 169 -11.98 1.54 -76.43
CA ALA A 169 -11.40 0.21 -76.62
C ALA A 169 -12.17 -0.92 -75.92
N SER A 170 -12.98 -0.59 -74.90
CA SER A 170 -13.80 -1.56 -74.17
C SER A 170 -15.21 -1.75 -74.73
N GLY A 171 -15.53 -1.10 -75.87
CA GLY A 171 -16.82 -1.20 -76.54
C GLY A 171 -17.85 -0.23 -75.96
N ASP A 172 -17.42 0.99 -75.66
CA ASP A 172 -18.20 2.04 -75.01
C ASP A 172 -18.82 1.58 -73.67
N GLN A 173 -18.06 0.79 -72.91
CA GLN A 173 -18.44 0.31 -71.59
C GLN A 173 -17.23 0.33 -70.66
N MET A 174 -17.32 1.12 -69.58
CA MET A 174 -16.27 1.15 -68.56
C MET A 174 -16.22 -0.20 -67.81
N LYS A 175 -15.31 -1.09 -68.25
CA LYS A 175 -15.12 -2.41 -67.65
C LYS A 175 -14.24 -2.30 -66.41
N LEU A 176 -14.86 -1.98 -65.28
CA LEU A 176 -14.26 -2.05 -63.96
C LEU A 176 -14.96 -3.15 -63.16
N ASP A 177 -14.19 -4.10 -62.61
CA ASP A 177 -14.72 -5.11 -61.69
C ASP A 177 -15.11 -4.42 -60.39
N PHE A 178 -16.41 -4.25 -60.16
CA PHE A 178 -16.93 -3.81 -58.86
C PHE A 178 -17.00 -5.02 -57.94
N PRO A 179 -16.21 -5.10 -56.86
CA PRO A 179 -16.42 -6.16 -55.87
C PRO A 179 -17.83 -6.00 -55.26
N GLU A 180 -18.58 -7.10 -55.14
CA GLU A 180 -19.87 -7.12 -54.46
C GLU A 180 -19.75 -6.47 -53.08
N GLU A 181 -20.69 -5.58 -52.75
CA GLU A 181 -20.72 -4.87 -51.47
C GLU A 181 -20.61 -5.86 -50.31
N GLN A 182 -19.46 -5.88 -49.62
CA GLN A 182 -19.35 -6.59 -48.35
C GLN A 182 -20.20 -5.82 -47.35
N GLU A 183 -21.40 -6.32 -47.05
CA GLU A 183 -22.23 -5.83 -45.95
C GLU A 183 -21.38 -5.78 -44.68
N VAL A 184 -21.13 -4.56 -44.20
CA VAL A 184 -20.51 -4.32 -42.90
C VAL A 184 -21.54 -4.74 -41.85
N LYS A 185 -21.34 -5.91 -41.24
CA LYS A 185 -22.10 -6.37 -40.07
C LYS A 185 -21.65 -5.68 -38.79
#